data_AF-A0A0F0GVH3-F1
#
_entry.id   AF-A0A0F0GVH3-F1
#
_cell.length_a   1.000
_cell.length_b   1.000
_cell.length_c   1.000
_cell.angle_alpha   90.00
_cell.angle_beta   90.00
_cell.angle_gamma   90.00
#
_symmetry.space_group_name_H-M   'P 1'
#
loop_
_entity.id
_entity.type
_entity.pdbx_description
1 polymer ?
#
loop_
_entity_poly.entity_id
_entity_poly.type
_entity_poly.pdbx_seq_one_letter_code
_entity_poly.pdbx_strand_id
1 'polypeptide(L)'
;MPGGFLLTSVDTAAGWVRQASLFAANLGLACCAIEMMTPGGGRYDLDRFVMEVFRGSPRQAELMIVAGRVSQKMAPVLRQVYDQMATPRCVISMGFCPSSGGMFNNYAIVQGV
;
A
#
# COMPACT_ATOMS: atom_id res chain seq x y z
N MET A 1 -9.59 11.79 -23.91
CA MET A 1 -10.17 12.99 -24.57
C MET A 1 -9.01 13.82 -25.11
N PRO A 2 -9.07 14.38 -26.32
CA PRO A 2 -7.91 14.96 -27.00
C PRO A 2 -7.49 16.25 -26.29
N GLY A 3 -6.52 16.14 -25.37
CA GLY A 3 -6.06 17.22 -24.51
C GLY A 3 -4.81 17.87 -25.10
N GLY A 4 -4.89 19.17 -25.41
CA GLY A 4 -3.73 19.94 -25.82
C GLY A 4 -2.65 20.04 -24.74
N PHE A 5 -1.50 20.64 -25.08
CA PHE A 5 -0.33 20.81 -24.22
C PHE A 5 -0.68 21.31 -22.79
N LEU A 6 -1.61 22.25 -22.66
CA LEU A 6 -2.06 22.78 -21.37
C LEU A 6 -2.74 21.73 -20.46
N LEU A 7 -3.56 20.84 -21.03
CA LEU A 7 -4.22 19.78 -20.26
C LEU A 7 -3.18 18.74 -19.79
N THR A 8 -2.17 18.45 -20.61
CA THR A 8 -1.07 17.56 -20.20
C THR A 8 -0.25 18.17 -19.07
N SER A 9 0.00 19.48 -19.08
CA SER A 9 0.71 20.17 -17.99
C SER A 9 -0.04 20.05 -16.66
N VAL A 10 -1.36 20.24 -16.68
CA VAL A 10 -2.19 20.14 -15.47
C VAL A 10 -2.25 18.71 -14.95
N ASP A 11 -2.38 17.72 -15.83
CA ASP A 11 -2.40 16.30 -15.44
C ASP A 11 -1.06 15.89 -14.81
N THR A 12 0.07 16.29 -15.42
CA THR A 12 1.40 16.02 -14.86
C THR A 12 1.61 16.66 -13.48
N ALA A 13 1.13 17.89 -13.28
CA ALA A 13 1.21 18.55 -11.99
C ALA A 13 0.34 17.84 -10.94
N ALA A 14 -0.90 17.47 -11.29
CA ALA A 14 -1.80 16.73 -10.39
C ALA A 14 -1.26 15.33 -10.04
N GLY A 15 -0.65 14.64 -11.01
CA GLY A 15 0.02 13.36 -10.78
C GLY A 15 1.23 13.49 -9.86
N TRP A 16 2.06 14.52 -10.06
CA TRP A 16 3.21 14.79 -9.20
C TRP A 16 2.81 15.10 -7.76
N VAL A 17 1.78 15.93 -7.55
CA VAL A 17 1.28 16.24 -6.20
C VAL A 17 0.84 14.98 -5.48
N ARG A 18 0.09 14.09 -6.13
CA ARG A 18 -0.36 12.82 -5.54
C ARG A 18 0.80 11.89 -5.20
N GLN A 19 1.79 11.78 -6.09
CA GLN A 19 2.96 10.95 -5.84
C GLN A 19 3.81 11.51 -4.69
N ALA A 20 3.85 12.83 -4.53
CA ALA A 20 4.58 13.53 -3.49
C ALA A 20 3.84 13.62 -2.14
N SER A 21 2.64 13.04 -2.00
CA SER A 21 1.81 13.14 -0.78
C SER A 21 1.15 11.83 -0.36
N LEU A 22 1.87 10.70 -0.47
CA LEU A 22 1.30 9.38 -0.23
C LEU A 22 1.23 9.02 1.26
N PHE A 23 0.01 8.97 1.80
CA PHE A 23 -0.23 8.41 3.13
C PHE A 23 -0.53 6.91 3.05
N ALA A 24 0.33 6.11 3.69
CA ALA A 24 0.23 4.66 3.68
C ALA A 24 -0.57 4.11 4.87
N ALA A 25 -1.57 3.28 4.60
CA ALA A 25 -2.17 2.35 5.56
C ALA A 25 -1.34 1.07 5.59
N ASN A 26 -0.88 0.72 6.79
CA ASN A 26 0.04 -0.39 6.99
C ASN A 26 -0.70 -1.63 7.48
N LEU A 27 -0.73 -2.70 6.68
CA LEU A 27 -1.23 -4.01 7.06
C LEU A 27 -0.06 -4.95 7.35
N GLY A 28 0.51 -4.81 8.55
CA GLY A 28 1.57 -5.69 9.04
C GLY A 28 1.02 -7.05 9.47
N LEU A 29 1.04 -8.05 8.57
CA LEU A 29 0.45 -9.37 8.81
C LEU A 29 1.48 -10.44 9.26
N ALA A 30 2.73 -10.31 8.84
CA ALA A 30 3.78 -11.28 9.14
C ALA A 30 5.18 -10.64 9.13
N CYS A 31 6.21 -11.38 8.70
CA CYS A 31 7.61 -10.97 8.74
C CYS A 31 7.91 -9.66 7.99
N CYS A 32 7.25 -9.41 6.85
CA CYS A 32 7.43 -8.17 6.09
C CYS A 32 6.97 -6.91 6.86
N ALA A 33 6.25 -7.06 7.97
CA ALA A 33 5.88 -5.93 8.83
C ALA A 33 7.12 -5.27 9.47
N ILE A 34 8.07 -6.08 9.97
CA ILE A 34 9.33 -5.57 10.54
C ILE A 34 10.22 -4.96 9.44
N GLU A 35 10.23 -5.58 8.27
CA GLU A 35 10.92 -5.03 7.10
C GLU A 35 10.32 -3.69 6.67
N MET A 36 9.02 -3.45 6.90
CA MET A 36 8.40 -2.15 6.64
C MET A 36 8.62 -1.13 7.76
N MET A 37 8.76 -1.57 9.01
CA MET A 37 9.09 -0.67 10.13
C MET A 37 10.53 -0.15 10.05
N THR A 38 11.45 -0.96 9.52
CA THR A 38 12.86 -0.61 9.38
C THR A 38 13.08 0.68 8.58
N PRO A 39 12.44 0.87 7.41
CA PRO A 39 12.56 2.12 6.68
C PRO A 39 11.80 3.30 7.30
N GLY A 40 10.85 3.04 8.21
CA GLY A 40 10.25 4.08 9.05
C GLY A 40 11.18 4.58 10.17
N GLY A 41 12.29 3.88 10.43
CA GLY A 41 13.32 4.35 11.35
C GLY A 41 14.32 5.29 10.69
N GLY A 42 15.09 6.03 11.49
CA GLY A 42 16.01 7.07 11.02
C GLY A 42 17.20 6.60 10.17
N ARG A 43 17.36 5.29 9.91
CA ARG A 43 18.41 4.78 8.99
C ARG A 43 18.04 4.96 7.53
N TYR A 44 16.77 4.79 7.17
CA TYR A 44 16.31 4.95 5.79
C TYR A 44 15.28 6.06 5.63
N ASP A 45 14.62 6.45 6.72
CA ASP A 45 13.79 7.64 6.85
C ASP A 45 12.79 7.84 5.69
N LEU A 46 11.73 7.03 5.70
CA LEU A 46 10.59 7.13 4.76
C LEU A 46 9.93 8.52 4.75
N ASP A 47 10.09 9.32 5.80
CA ASP A 47 9.61 10.69 5.88
C ASP A 47 10.18 11.58 4.77
N ARG A 48 11.43 11.34 4.36
CA ARG A 48 12.06 12.06 3.25
C ARG A 48 11.29 11.96 1.93
N PHE A 49 10.55 10.88 1.73
CA PHE A 49 9.72 10.66 0.54
C PHE A 49 8.25 10.97 0.78
N VAL A 50 7.94 11.73 1.84
CA VAL A 50 6.58 12.15 2.24
C VAL A 50 5.68 10.94 2.52
N MET A 51 6.31 9.81 2.91
CA MET A 51 5.67 8.60 3.43
C MET A 51 5.85 8.52 4.96
N GLU A 52 5.93 9.67 5.61
CA GLU A 52 6.14 9.90 7.04
C GLU A 52 5.19 9.07 7.90
N VAL A 53 3.90 9.12 7.56
CA VAL A 53 2.84 8.69 8.46
C VAL A 53 2.21 7.42 7.94
N PHE A 54 2.54 6.31 8.60
CA PHE A 54 1.69 5.13 8.58
C PHE A 54 0.38 5.45 9.31
N ARG A 55 -0.66 5.82 8.55
CA ARG A 55 -1.97 6.14 9.10
C ARG A 55 -2.64 4.84 9.53
N GLY A 56 -2.95 4.71 10.82
CA GLY A 56 -3.69 3.57 11.35
C GLY A 56 -5.14 3.49 10.84
N SER A 57 -5.69 4.60 10.33
CA SER A 57 -7.05 4.65 9.78
C SER A 57 -7.03 4.58 8.25
N PRO A 58 -7.71 3.59 7.63
CA PRO A 58 -7.71 3.45 6.17
C PRO A 58 -8.45 4.57 5.43
N ARG A 59 -9.35 5.30 6.10
CA ARG A 59 -10.10 6.42 5.49
C ARG A 59 -9.24 7.64 5.18
N GLN A 60 -8.08 7.76 5.82
CA GLN A 60 -7.13 8.86 5.61
C GLN A 60 -5.93 8.41 4.76
N ALA A 61 -5.89 7.14 4.35
CA ALA A 61 -4.80 6.58 3.57
C ALA A 61 -5.20 6.44 2.11
N GLU A 62 -4.24 6.67 1.23
CA GLU A 62 -4.39 6.54 -0.23
C GLU A 62 -3.61 5.34 -0.75
N LEU A 63 -2.64 4.85 0.02
CA LEU A 63 -1.83 3.68 -0.30
C LEU A 63 -2.04 2.59 0.75
N MET A 64 -2.37 1.37 0.34
CA MET A 64 -2.40 0.21 1.23
C MET A 64 -1.21 -0.69 0.96
N ILE A 65 -0.38 -0.93 1.99
CA ILE A 65 0.75 -1.85 1.89
C ILE A 65 0.40 -3.14 2.61
N VAL A 66 0.32 -4.23 1.85
CA VAL A 66 0.06 -5.56 2.38
C VAL A 66 1.40 -6.22 2.69
N ALA A 67 1.83 -6.14 3.96
CA ALA A 67 3.11 -6.68 4.40
C ALA A 67 2.97 -8.07 5.01
N GLY A 68 3.16 -9.08 4.16
CA GLY A 68 3.25 -10.46 4.56
C GLY A 68 2.06 -11.30 4.11
N ARG A 69 2.02 -12.54 4.62
CA ARG A 69 1.04 -13.55 4.19
C ARG A 69 -0.39 -13.18 4.59
N VAL A 70 -1.34 -13.41 3.70
CA VAL A 70 -2.78 -13.26 3.96
C VAL A 70 -3.39 -14.63 4.20
N SER A 71 -3.97 -14.83 5.38
CA SER A 71 -4.73 -16.03 5.67
C SER A 71 -6.15 -15.95 5.09
N GLN A 72 -6.78 -17.09 4.82
CA GLN A 72 -8.17 -17.15 4.36
C GLN A 72 -9.14 -16.40 5.30
N LYS A 73 -8.84 -16.42 6.61
CA LYS A 73 -9.61 -15.67 7.62
C LYS A 73 -9.41 -14.15 7.52
N MET A 74 -8.22 -13.70 7.12
CA MET A 74 -7.90 -12.28 7.01
C MET A 74 -8.34 -11.69 5.65
N ALA A 75 -8.49 -12.51 4.61
CA ALA A 75 -8.91 -12.09 3.28
C ALA A 75 -10.17 -11.18 3.27
N PRO A 76 -11.30 -11.52 3.95
CA PRO A 76 -12.47 -10.63 3.96
C PRO A 76 -12.22 -9.32 4.70
N VAL A 77 -11.39 -9.31 5.74
CA VAL A 77 -11.05 -8.09 6.49
C VAL A 77 -10.21 -7.15 5.62
N LEU A 78 -9.23 -7.70 4.90
CA LEU A 78 -8.42 -6.93 3.96
C LEU A 78 -9.29 -6.28 2.88
N ARG A 79 -10.28 -7.02 2.37
CA ARG A 79 -11.24 -6.47 1.40
C ARG A 79 -12.06 -5.32 1.98
N GLN A 80 -12.55 -5.46 3.22
CA GLN A 80 -13.30 -4.39 3.90
C GLN A 80 -12.44 -3.14 4.12
N VAL A 81 -11.17 -3.30 4.51
CA VAL A 81 -10.24 -2.18 4.66
C VAL A 81 -10.05 -1.46 3.32
N TYR A 82 -9.86 -2.22 2.24
CA TYR A 82 -9.73 -1.67 0.89
C TYR A 82 -10.97 -0.90 0.44
N ASP A 83 -12.16 -1.45 0.70
CA ASP A 83 -13.43 -0.81 0.34
C ASP A 83 -13.70 0.49 1.13
N GLN A 84 -13.11 0.64 2.31
CA GLN A 84 -13.22 1.86 3.13
C GLN A 84 -12.24 2.97 2.73
N MET A 85 -11.27 2.71 1.84
CA MET A 85 -10.31 3.73 1.38
C MET A 85 -10.92 4.63 0.31
N ALA A 86 -10.58 5.92 0.36
CA ALA A 86 -11.00 6.91 -0.63
C ALA A 86 -10.31 6.66 -2.00
N THR A 87 -11.01 6.99 -3.09
CA THR A 87 -10.43 6.98 -4.44
C THR A 87 -9.71 8.32 -4.66
N PRO A 88 -8.46 8.37 -5.17
CA PRO A 88 -7.65 7.32 -5.79
C PRO A 88 -6.85 6.48 -4.79
N ARG A 89 -7.03 5.16 -4.81
CA ARG A 89 -6.36 4.22 -3.91
C ARG A 89 -5.42 3.27 -4.67
N CYS A 90 -4.24 3.06 -4.12
CA CYS A 90 -3.23 2.14 -4.65
C CYS A 90 -2.96 1.01 -3.63
N VAL A 91 -2.56 -0.16 -4.11
CA VAL A 91 -2.17 -1.30 -3.27
C VAL A 91 -0.78 -1.77 -3.68
N ILE A 92 0.09 -1.99 -2.70
CA ILE A 92 1.40 -2.61 -2.90
C ILE A 92 1.41 -3.96 -2.18
N SER A 93 1.67 -5.02 -2.95
CA SER A 93 1.98 -6.35 -2.42
C SER A 93 3.45 -6.38 -1.97
N MET A 94 3.70 -6.35 -0.65
CA MET A 94 5.06 -6.31 -0.11
C MET A 94 5.53 -7.71 0.29
N GLY A 95 6.50 -8.22 -0.48
CA GLY A 95 7.15 -9.51 -0.25
C GLY A 95 6.57 -10.64 -1.09
N PHE A 96 7.18 -11.82 -0.97
CA PHE A 96 6.82 -12.97 -1.79
C PHE A 96 5.47 -13.60 -1.40
N CYS A 97 5.11 -13.54 -0.12
CA CYS A 97 3.88 -14.16 0.40
C CYS A 97 2.59 -13.50 -0.14
N PRO A 98 2.41 -12.17 -0.13
CA PRO A 98 1.21 -11.56 -0.70
C PRO A 98 1.19 -11.61 -2.23
N SER A 99 2.35 -11.66 -2.90
CA SER A 99 2.39 -11.67 -4.37
C SER A 99 1.99 -13.02 -4.98
N SER A 100 2.43 -14.13 -4.39
CA SER A 100 2.20 -15.47 -4.97
C SER A 100 1.81 -16.55 -3.95
N GLY A 101 1.56 -16.20 -2.68
CA GLY A 101 1.46 -17.17 -1.57
C GLY A 101 2.84 -17.64 -1.07
N GLY A 102 3.85 -17.52 -1.93
CA GLY A 102 5.23 -17.74 -1.64
C GLY A 102 5.58 -19.20 -1.33
N MET A 103 6.28 -19.43 -0.23
CA MET A 103 6.58 -20.79 0.25
C MET A 103 5.34 -21.51 0.83
N PHE A 104 4.25 -20.78 1.06
CA PHE A 104 3.05 -21.30 1.72
C PHE A 104 2.02 -21.78 0.69
N ASN A 105 2.27 -22.94 0.07
CA ASN A 105 1.24 -23.63 -0.71
C ASN A 105 0.40 -24.54 0.21
N ASN A 106 -0.46 -23.92 1.03
CA ASN A 106 -1.32 -24.65 1.97
C ASN A 106 -2.75 -24.11 1.98
N TYR A 107 -3.66 -24.84 2.61
CA TYR A 107 -5.10 -24.51 2.66
C TYR A 107 -5.43 -23.21 3.39
N ALA A 108 -4.52 -22.72 4.25
CA ALA A 108 -4.79 -21.62 5.17
C ALA A 108 -4.44 -20.24 4.58
N ILE A 109 -3.64 -20.19 3.50
CA ILE A 109 -3.09 -18.96 2.90
C ILE A 109 -3.68 -18.72 1.51
N VAL A 110 -3.97 -17.46 1.19
CA VAL A 110 -4.39 -17.04 -0.15
C VAL A 110 -3.17 -16.97 -1.07
N GLN A 111 -3.26 -17.57 -2.25
CA GLN A 111 -2.19 -17.57 -3.26
C GLN A 111 -2.25 -16.29 -4.09
N GLY A 112 -1.83 -15.17 -3.50
CA GLY A 112 -1.83 -13.85 -4.16
C GLY A 112 -2.90 -12.90 -3.61
N VAL A 113 -2.61 -11.60 -3.65
CA VAL A 113 -3.44 -10.48 -3.17
C VAL A 113 -3.58 -9.44 -4.26
#